data_AF-A0A2G2G224-F1
#
_entry.id   AF-A0A2G2G224-F1
#
_cell.length_a   1.000
_cell.length_b   1.000
_cell.length_c   1.000
_cell.angle_alpha   90.00
_cell.angle_beta   90.00
_cell.angle_gamma   90.00
#
_symmetry.space_group_name_H-M   'P 1'
#
loop_
_entity.id
_entity.type
_entity.pdbx_description
1 polymer ?
#
loop_
_entity_poly.entity_id
_entity_poly.type
_entity_poly.pdbx_seq_one_letter_code
_entity_poly.pdbx_strand_id
1 'polypeptide(L)'
;MIAGMFEQELMAYVLFGIILNFVFSLLFGLYLSNIIGIQEMMQTKGEKEQSAFIRLTILIPFAKMLLTLYRVAILQIYFLNQGKTHKEFWVYLTSE
;
A
#
# COMPACT_ATOMS: atom_id res chain seq x y z
N MET A 1 26.98 -27.33 4.53
CA MET A 1 25.68 -27.27 5.23
C MET A 1 25.32 -25.88 5.78
N ILE A 2 26.19 -24.87 5.66
CA ILE A 2 25.94 -23.51 6.18
C ILE A 2 25.30 -22.60 5.11
N ALA A 3 25.64 -22.77 3.82
CA ALA A 3 25.10 -21.94 2.72
C ALA A 3 23.58 -22.09 2.53
N GLY A 4 23.02 -23.31 2.61
CA GLY A 4 21.58 -23.54 2.45
C GLY A 4 20.71 -23.00 3.61
N MET A 5 21.29 -22.84 4.80
CA MET A 5 20.57 -22.30 5.96
C MET A 5 20.36 -20.79 5.82
N PHE A 6 21.37 -20.06 5.35
CA PHE A 6 21.28 -18.63 5.02
C PHE A 6 20.32 -18.35 3.86
N GLU A 7 20.33 -19.19 2.81
CA GLU A 7 19.40 -19.05 1.69
C GLU A 7 17.94 -19.28 2.11
N GLN A 8 17.71 -20.25 3.00
CA GLN A 8 16.38 -20.54 3.55
C GLN A 8 15.86 -19.41 4.45
N GLU A 9 16.71 -18.86 5.34
CA GLU A 9 16.37 -17.71 6.17
C GLU A 9 16.07 -16.46 5.31
N LEU A 10 16.90 -16.19 4.31
CA LEU A 10 16.69 -15.07 3.38
C LEU A 10 15.36 -15.24 2.62
N MET A 11 15.07 -16.43 2.11
CA MET A 11 13.80 -16.72 1.45
C MET A 11 12.59 -16.54 2.38
N ALA A 12 12.71 -16.95 3.65
CA ALA A 12 11.66 -16.75 4.65
C ALA A 12 11.39 -15.26 4.91
N TYR A 13 12.44 -14.43 5.03
CA TYR A 13 12.28 -12.97 5.17
C TYR A 13 11.59 -12.34 3.95
N VAL A 14 11.99 -12.74 2.73
CA VAL A 14 11.36 -12.22 1.51
C VAL A 14 9.87 -12.59 1.45
N LEU A 15 9.54 -13.85 1.71
CA LEU A 15 8.15 -14.33 1.75
C LEU A 15 7.33 -13.60 2.81
N PHE A 16 7.88 -13.45 4.01
CA PHE A 16 7.23 -12.71 5.09
C PHE A 16 6.95 -11.25 4.70
N GLY A 17 7.92 -10.58 4.07
CA GLY A 17 7.74 -9.21 3.57
C GLY A 17 6.65 -9.09 2.50
N ILE A 18 6.53 -10.06 1.60
CA ILE A 18 5.48 -10.12 0.58
C ILE A 18 4.10 -10.33 1.24
N ILE A 19 3.99 -11.28 2.17
CA ILE A 19 2.74 -11.58 2.87
C ILE A 19 2.28 -10.38 3.69
N LEU A 20 3.17 -9.76 4.47
CA LEU A 20 2.85 -8.55 5.23
C LEU A 20 2.39 -7.41 4.32
N ASN A 21 3.07 -7.19 3.18
CA ASN A 21 2.65 -6.17 2.22
C ASN A 21 1.20 -6.40 1.75
N PHE A 22 0.88 -7.65 1.41
CA PHE A 22 -0.45 -8.03 0.95
C PHE A 22 -1.50 -7.80 2.04
N VAL A 23 -1.23 -8.26 3.27
CA VAL A 23 -2.14 -8.09 4.41
C VAL A 23 -2.39 -6.60 4.71
N PHE A 24 -1.35 -5.78 4.80
CA PHE A 24 -1.52 -4.35 5.06
C PHE A 24 -2.26 -3.64 3.93
N SER A 25 -1.97 -3.99 2.67
CA SER A 25 -2.66 -3.41 1.52
C SER A 25 -4.15 -3.75 1.52
N LEU A 26 -4.50 -4.99 1.87
CA LEU A 26 -5.90 -5.41 1.99
C LEU A 26 -6.61 -4.69 3.14
N LEU A 27 -6.01 -4.70 4.33
CA LEU A 27 -6.60 -4.03 5.51
C LEU A 27 -6.83 -2.55 5.24
N PHE A 28 -5.88 -1.89 4.59
CA PHE A 28 -6.01 -0.48 4.21
C PHE A 28 -7.16 -0.25 3.21
N GLY A 29 -7.27 -1.10 2.19
CA GLY A 29 -8.37 -1.03 1.23
C GLY A 29 -9.74 -1.25 1.89
N LEU A 30 -9.84 -2.23 2.78
CA LEU A 30 -11.06 -2.50 3.55
C LEU A 30 -11.43 -1.34 4.47
N TYR A 31 -10.43 -0.75 5.14
CA TYR A 31 -10.64 0.43 5.99
C TYR A 31 -11.22 1.60 5.21
N LEU A 32 -10.64 1.95 4.05
CA LEU A 32 -11.17 3.03 3.20
C LEU A 32 -12.56 2.68 2.66
N SER A 33 -12.76 1.43 2.24
CA SER A 33 -14.04 0.93 1.75
C SER A 33 -15.17 1.03 2.78
N ASN A 34 -14.89 0.73 4.04
CA ASN A 34 -15.89 0.83 5.11
C ASN A 34 -16.30 2.28 5.41
N ILE A 35 -15.40 3.25 5.19
CA ILE A 35 -15.66 4.66 5.50
C ILE A 35 -16.28 5.41 4.31
N ILE A 36 -15.78 5.18 3.10
CA ILE A 36 -16.21 5.89 1.89
C ILE A 36 -17.38 5.16 1.20
N GLY A 37 -17.41 3.83 1.28
CA GLY A 37 -18.31 2.98 0.51
C GLY A 37 -17.72 2.59 -0.86
N ILE A 38 -17.87 1.32 -1.23
CA ILE A 38 -17.33 0.73 -2.47
C ILE A 38 -17.86 1.46 -3.72
N GLN A 39 -19.14 1.81 -3.73
CA GLN A 39 -19.78 2.48 -4.88
C GLN A 39 -19.16 3.86 -5.14
N GLU A 40 -18.94 4.66 -4.09
CA GLU A 40 -18.31 5.97 -4.23
C GLU A 40 -16.84 5.86 -4.63
N MET A 41 -16.11 4.87 -4.10
CA MET A 41 -14.71 4.63 -4.49
C MET A 41 -14.57 4.30 -5.97
N MET A 42 -15.51 3.53 -6.55
CA MET A 42 -15.52 3.21 -7.98
C MET A 42 -15.83 4.43 -8.86
N GLN A 43 -16.74 5.31 -8.42
CA GLN A 43 -17.13 6.51 -9.18
C GLN A 43 -16.05 7.61 -9.13
N THR A 44 -15.31 7.70 -8.04
CA THR A 44 -14.27 8.72 -7.82
C THR A 44 -12.86 8.25 -8.19
N LYS A 45 -12.73 7.02 -8.71
CA LYS A 45 -11.44 6.46 -9.12
C LYS A 45 -10.93 7.20 -10.36
N GLY A 46 -9.85 7.97 -10.23
CA GLY A 46 -9.19 8.59 -11.37
C GLY A 46 -8.49 7.58 -12.29
N GLU A 47 -8.22 8.01 -13.53
CA GLU A 47 -7.48 7.22 -14.54
C GLU A 47 -5.96 7.26 -14.28
N LYS A 48 -5.53 6.67 -13.16
CA LYS A 48 -4.09 6.54 -12.88
C LYS A 48 -3.49 5.36 -13.63
N GLU A 49 -2.62 5.64 -14.60
CA GLU A 49 -1.66 4.64 -15.07
C GLU A 49 -0.62 4.38 -13.97
N GLN A 50 -0.44 3.12 -13.57
CA GLN A 50 0.61 2.75 -12.62
C GLN A 50 1.98 3.10 -13.21
N SER A 51 2.60 4.18 -12.70
CA SER A 51 3.96 4.59 -13.03
C SER A 51 4.95 3.40 -12.95
N ALA A 52 5.84 3.29 -13.93
CA ALA A 52 6.80 2.20 -14.06
C ALA A 52 7.67 2.01 -12.80
N PHE A 53 7.93 3.09 -12.05
CA PHE A 53 8.67 3.06 -10.78
C PHE A 53 7.92 2.29 -9.66
N ILE A 54 6.58 2.34 -9.64
CA ILE A 54 5.75 1.57 -8.70
C ILE A 54 5.76 0.09 -9.06
N ARG A 55 5.93 -0.25 -10.35
CA ARG A 55 6.08 -1.64 -10.79
C ARG A 55 7.46 -2.19 -10.41
N LEU A 56 8.51 -1.38 -10.53
CA LEU A 56 9.87 -1.77 -10.17
C LEU A 56 10.03 -2.07 -8.67
N THR A 57 9.27 -1.38 -7.81
CA THR A 57 9.29 -1.61 -6.34
C THR A 57 8.73 -2.97 -5.91
N ILE A 58 8.11 -3.73 -6.82
CA ILE A 58 7.74 -5.15 -6.59
C ILE A 58 8.98 -6.04 -6.52
N LEU A 59 10.07 -5.66 -7.21
CA LEU A 59 11.30 -6.46 -7.27
C LEU A 59 12.14 -6.39 -5.99
N ILE A 60 11.92 -5.36 -5.16
CA ILE A 60 12.65 -5.18 -3.90
C ILE A 60 11.73 -5.58 -2.74
N PRO A 61 12.03 -6.69 -2.03
CA PRO A 61 11.29 -7.08 -0.83
C PRO A 61 11.24 -5.91 0.16
N PHE A 62 10.11 -5.74 0.86
CA PHE A 62 9.86 -4.64 1.81
C PHE A 62 9.78 -3.21 1.22
N ALA A 63 10.28 -2.91 0.03
CA ALA A 63 10.18 -1.55 -0.55
C ALA A 63 8.72 -1.13 -0.78
N LYS A 64 7.90 -2.04 -1.32
CA LYS A 64 6.45 -1.82 -1.46
C LYS A 64 5.76 -1.64 -0.11
N MET A 65 6.26 -2.26 0.96
CA MET A 65 5.70 -2.10 2.31
C MET A 65 5.98 -0.70 2.86
N LEU A 66 7.19 -0.17 2.68
CA LEU A 66 7.52 1.22 3.04
C LEU A 66 6.60 2.21 2.32
N LEU A 67 6.28 1.98 1.04
CA LEU A 67 5.30 2.80 0.31
C LEU A 67 3.89 2.69 0.91
N THR A 68 3.45 1.50 1.32
CA THR A 68 2.15 1.33 1.99
C THR A 68 2.11 2.09 3.32
N LEU A 69 3.16 1.99 4.14
CA LEU A 69 3.26 2.73 5.40
C LEU A 69 3.30 4.25 5.18
N TYR A 70 4.02 4.71 4.16
CA TYR A 70 4.05 6.11 3.76
C TYR A 70 2.66 6.64 3.37
N ARG A 71 1.88 5.85 2.61
CA ARG A 71 0.49 6.21 2.27
C ARG A 71 -0.40 6.31 3.50
N VAL A 72 -0.26 5.39 4.46
CA VAL A 72 -0.97 5.46 5.74
C VAL A 72 -0.55 6.69 6.53
N ALA A 73 0.75 7.01 6.56
CA ALA A 73 1.26 8.19 7.25
C ALA A 73 0.71 9.50 6.65
N ILE A 74 0.65 9.63 5.32
CA ILE A 74 0.03 10.79 4.66
C ILE A 74 -1.44 10.90 5.04
N LEU A 75 -2.19 9.78 4.99
CA LEU A 75 -3.60 9.79 5.36
C LEU A 75 -3.76 10.34 6.79
N GLN A 76 -3.02 9.81 7.76
CA GLN A 76 -3.15 10.19 9.16
C GLN A 76 -2.67 11.63 9.42
N ILE A 77 -1.46 11.96 8.98
CA ILE A 77 -0.78 13.22 9.36
C ILE A 77 -1.25 14.39 8.51
N TYR A 78 -1.49 14.18 7.21
CA TYR A 78 -1.78 15.27 6.28
C TYR A 78 -3.27 15.44 5.98
N PHE A 79 -4.03 14.35 5.89
CA PHE A 79 -5.46 14.46 5.63
C PHE A 79 -6.26 14.57 6.94
N LEU A 80 -6.23 13.54 7.77
CA LEU A 80 -7.12 13.46 8.94
C LEU A 80 -6.81 14.53 9.99
N ASN A 81 -5.54 14.79 10.29
CA ASN A 81 -5.17 15.87 11.22
C ASN A 81 -5.48 17.29 10.72
N GLN A 82 -5.66 17.48 9.40
CA GLN A 82 -6.06 18.77 8.82
C GLN A 82 -7.58 18.89 8.62
N GLY A 83 -8.36 17.88 9.04
CA GLY A 83 -9.81 17.84 8.87
C GLY A 83 -10.27 17.44 7.46
N LYS A 84 -9.35 16.99 6.60
CA LYS A 84 -9.69 16.44 5.27
C LYS A 84 -10.24 15.02 5.40
N THR A 85 -11.06 14.63 4.45
CA THR A 85 -11.80 13.37 4.48
C THR A 85 -11.04 12.23 3.80
N HIS A 86 -11.38 10.99 4.17
CA HIS A 86 -10.87 9.77 3.51
C HIS A 86 -11.16 9.76 2.00
N LYS A 87 -12.26 10.41 1.58
CA LYS A 87 -12.64 10.54 0.17
C LYS A 87 -11.66 11.39 -0.62
N GLU A 88 -11.25 12.54 -0.08
CA GLU A 88 -10.23 13.39 -0.71
C GLU A 88 -8.88 12.67 -0.81
N PHE A 89 -8.54 11.87 0.20
CA PHE A 89 -7.36 11.02 0.15
C PHE A 89 -7.46 9.92 -0.93
N TRP A 90 -8.63 9.31 -1.12
CA TRP A 90 -8.86 8.35 -2.20
C TRP A 90 -8.72 8.97 -3.59
N VAL A 91 -9.26 10.18 -3.77
CA VAL A 91 -9.06 10.95 -5.01
C VAL A 91 -7.58 11.24 -5.19
N TYR A 92 -6.87 11.76 -4.18
CA TYR A 92 -5.42 11.99 -4.22
C TYR A 92 -4.63 10.75 -4.66
N LEU A 93 -4.93 9.58 -4.10
CA LEU A 93 -4.26 8.33 -4.46
C LEU A 93 -4.47 7.92 -5.93
N THR A 94 -5.61 8.29 -6.51
CA THR A 94 -6.08 7.82 -7.83
C THR A 94 -6.01 8.88 -8.93
N SER A 95 -5.66 10.13 -8.63
CA SER A 95 -5.65 11.25 -9.59
C SER A 95 -4.26 11.82 -9.91
N GLU A 96 -3.26 11.67 -9.03
CA GLU A 96 -1.83 11.68 -9.44
C GLU A 96 -1.42 10.31 -9.98
#